data_AF-A0A895Z3Y3-F1
#
_entry.id   AF-A0A895Z3Y3-F1
#
_cell.length_a   1.000
_cell.length_b   1.000
_cell.length_c   1.000
_cell.angle_alpha   90.00
_cell.angle_beta   90.00
_cell.angle_gamma   90.00
#
_symmetry.space_group_name_H-M   'P 1'
#
loop_
_entity.id
_entity.type
_entity.pdbx_description
1 polymer ?
#
loop_
_entity_poly.entity_id
_entity_poly.type
_entity_poly.pdbx_seq_one_letter_code
_entity_poly.pdbx_strand_id
1 'polypeptide(L)'
;MKTEQHIKLGRQTALISFLLGTAIFGLYFFTSSFELLSLGYGFIALAGLINLGVLISILFKASKDKDNRTKLFTACGLMLLNIPVLFFYCWATIILLGTMRITFTNSTPTTLTNINIVGCGGGHIDKLESGESETVWVDITGDCSIGIDYLSSGQKKKESVAGYVTSNMGKKMKHNIGGKNEKQF
;
A
#
# COMPACT_ATOMS: atom_id res chain seq x y z
N MET A 1 13.33 -32.62 18.86
CA MET A 1 13.87 -32.38 17.50
C MET A 1 15.39 -32.27 17.55
N LYS A 2 16.07 -32.73 16.50
CA LYS A 2 17.51 -32.48 16.32
C LYS A 2 17.76 -31.01 16.00
N THR A 3 18.97 -30.52 16.26
CA THR A 3 19.36 -29.11 16.05
C THR A 3 19.12 -28.65 14.61
N GLU A 4 19.45 -29.49 13.63
CA GLU A 4 19.19 -29.22 12.21
C GLU A 4 17.70 -29.02 11.90
N GLN A 5 16.81 -29.75 12.58
CA GLN A 5 15.38 -29.63 12.39
C GLN A 5 14.85 -28.28 12.91
N HIS A 6 15.37 -27.80 14.05
CA HIS A 6 15.04 -26.47 14.57
C HIS A 6 15.50 -25.35 13.62
N ILE A 7 16.71 -25.46 13.08
CA ILE A 7 17.25 -24.50 12.10
C ILE A 7 16.40 -24.50 10.83
N LYS A 8 16.07 -25.68 10.30
CA LYS A 8 15.24 -25.82 9.10
C LYS A 8 13.86 -25.24 9.32
N LEU A 9 13.23 -25.55 10.46
CA LEU A 9 11.92 -25.01 10.83
C LEU A 9 11.94 -23.47 10.87
N GLY A 10 12.89 -22.87 11.59
CA GLY A 10 13.00 -21.40 11.67
C GLY A 10 13.17 -20.73 10.30
N ARG A 11 14.05 -21.29 9.44
CA ARG A 11 14.26 -20.77 8.08
C ARG A 11 13.02 -20.89 7.21
N GLN A 12 12.33 -22.04 7.25
CA GLN A 12 11.11 -22.25 6.47
C GLN A 12 9.97 -21.36 6.94
N THR A 13 9.77 -21.23 8.25
CA THR A 13 8.78 -20.32 8.82
C THR A 13 9.06 -18.87 8.41
N ALA A 14 10.31 -18.41 8.53
CA ALA A 14 10.70 -17.07 8.09
C ALA A 14 10.38 -16.82 6.61
N LEU A 15 10.79 -17.74 5.74
CA LEU A 15 10.60 -17.61 4.29
C LEU A 15 9.13 -17.64 3.91
N ILE A 16 8.34 -18.57 4.45
CA ILE A 16 6.91 -18.68 4.15
C ILE A 16 6.18 -17.42 4.62
N SER A 17 6.45 -16.95 5.85
CA SER A 17 5.84 -15.72 6.36
C SER A 17 6.21 -14.50 5.52
N PHE A 18 7.47 -14.40 5.09
CA PHE A 18 7.92 -13.33 4.21
C PHE A 18 7.20 -13.36 2.86
N LEU A 19 7.16 -14.51 2.19
CA LEU A 19 6.53 -14.64 0.87
C LEU A 19 5.02 -14.34 0.92
N LEU A 20 4.32 -14.88 1.92
CA LEU A 20 2.89 -14.61 2.09
C LEU A 20 2.61 -13.14 2.42
N GLY A 21 3.38 -12.54 3.34
CA GLY A 21 3.25 -11.11 3.66
C GLY A 21 3.51 -10.22 2.45
N THR A 22 4.56 -10.53 1.68
CA THR A 22 4.89 -9.83 0.42
C THR A 22 3.76 -9.95 -0.59
N ALA A 23 3.18 -11.14 -0.74
CA ALA A 23 2.08 -11.37 -1.67
C ALA A 23 0.83 -10.58 -1.27
N ILE A 24 0.44 -10.59 0.01
CA ILE A 24 -0.70 -9.82 0.51
C ILE A 24 -0.49 -8.32 0.29
N PHE A 25 0.69 -7.80 0.65
CA PHE A 25 1.04 -6.39 0.45
C PHE A 25 1.03 -6.01 -1.04
N GLY A 26 1.64 -6.83 -1.91
CA GLY A 26 1.66 -6.60 -3.35
C GLY A 26 0.26 -6.57 -3.95
N LEU A 27 -0.59 -7.54 -3.59
CA LEU A 27 -1.99 -7.57 -4.03
C LEU A 27 -2.74 -6.32 -3.58
N TYR A 28 -2.55 -5.88 -2.34
CA TYR A 28 -3.14 -4.64 -1.84
C TYR A 28 -2.65 -3.42 -2.61
N PHE A 29 -1.34 -3.30 -2.87
CA PHE A 29 -0.77 -2.20 -3.65
C PHE A 29 -1.41 -2.07 -5.04
N PHE A 30 -1.65 -3.20 -5.72
CA PHE A 30 -2.22 -3.20 -7.06
C PHE A 30 -3.73 -2.95 -7.08
N THR A 31 -4.48 -3.59 -6.18
CA THR A 31 -5.96 -3.55 -6.19
C THR A 31 -6.56 -2.46 -5.32
N SER A 32 -5.86 -2.03 -4.27
CA SER A 32 -6.38 -1.15 -3.20
C SER A 32 -7.66 -1.68 -2.55
N SER A 33 -7.85 -3.01 -2.51
CA SER A 33 -9.00 -3.66 -1.88
C SER A 33 -8.91 -3.58 -0.35
N PHE A 34 -10.01 -3.16 0.28
CA PHE A 34 -10.10 -3.07 1.74
C PHE A 34 -10.08 -4.46 2.40
N GLU A 35 -10.60 -5.49 1.71
CA GLU A 35 -10.57 -6.87 2.17
C GLU A 35 -9.14 -7.38 2.34
N LEU A 36 -8.23 -7.01 1.43
CA LEU A 36 -6.80 -7.37 1.53
C LEU A 36 -6.10 -6.65 2.68
N LEU A 37 -6.50 -5.42 2.99
CA LEU A 37 -5.99 -4.69 4.15
C LEU A 37 -6.38 -5.41 5.45
N SER A 38 -7.65 -5.79 5.59
CA SER A 38 -8.16 -6.57 6.73
C SER A 38 -7.46 -7.93 6.86
N LEU A 39 -7.31 -8.64 5.74
CA LEU A 39 -6.56 -9.90 5.68
C LEU A 39 -5.10 -9.72 6.12
N GLY A 40 -4.46 -8.63 5.70
CA GLY A 40 -3.10 -8.27 6.09
C GLY A 40 -2.94 -8.11 7.60
N TYR A 41 -3.85 -7.38 8.25
CA TYR A 41 -3.83 -7.23 9.72
C TYR A 41 -3.97 -8.56 10.45
N GLY A 42 -4.92 -9.40 10.01
CA GLY A 42 -5.10 -10.75 10.58
C GLY A 42 -3.85 -11.63 10.37
N PHE A 43 -3.24 -11.57 9.18
CA PHE A 43 -2.02 -12.30 8.86
C PHE A 43 -0.85 -11.87 9.74
N ILE A 44 -0.65 -10.57 9.96
CA ILE A 44 0.44 -10.05 10.82
C ILE A 44 0.33 -10.64 12.23
N ALA A 45 -0.87 -10.64 12.82
CA ALA A 45 -1.09 -11.19 14.15
C ALA A 45 -0.78 -12.70 14.21
N LEU A 46 -1.34 -13.49 13.28
CA LEU A 46 -1.15 -14.93 13.25
C LEU A 46 0.31 -15.32 12.97
N ALA A 47 0.91 -14.74 11.94
CA ALA A 47 2.30 -14.98 11.58
C ALA A 47 3.24 -14.54 12.70
N GLY A 48 2.95 -13.42 13.37
CA GLY A 48 3.69 -12.96 14.54
C GLY A 48 3.71 -13.98 15.67
N LEU A 49 2.55 -14.54 16.04
CA LEU A 49 2.44 -15.58 17.07
C LEU A 49 3.21 -16.86 16.69
N ILE A 50 3.08 -17.32 15.44
CA ILE A 50 3.80 -18.52 14.96
C ILE A 50 5.31 -18.29 14.96
N ASN A 51 5.77 -17.15 14.43
CA ASN A 51 7.20 -16.81 14.39
C ASN A 51 7.77 -16.66 15.80
N LEU A 52 7.02 -16.07 16.74
CA LEU A 52 7.44 -15.95 18.14
C LEU A 52 7.59 -17.31 18.80
N GLY A 53 6.62 -18.22 18.63
CA GLY A 53 6.70 -19.58 19.18
C GLY A 53 7.90 -20.36 18.67
N VAL A 54 8.16 -20.30 17.35
CA VAL A 54 9.33 -20.94 16.73
C VAL A 54 10.64 -20.30 17.22
N LEU A 55 10.68 -18.96 17.31
CA LEU A 55 11.86 -18.23 17.79
C LEU A 55 12.22 -18.63 19.23
N ILE A 56 11.24 -18.65 20.14
CA ILE A 56 11.43 -19.09 21.54
C ILE A 56 11.96 -20.52 21.59
N SER A 57 11.41 -21.42 20.76
CA SER A 57 11.86 -22.81 20.68
C SER A 57 13.34 -22.92 20.27
N ILE A 58 13.77 -22.15 19.27
CA ILE A 58 15.17 -22.12 18.80
C ILE A 58 16.09 -21.51 19.86
N LEU A 59 15.68 -20.41 20.51
CA LEU A 59 16.45 -19.76 21.57
C LEU A 59 16.67 -20.69 22.77
N PHE A 60 15.63 -21.42 23.18
CA PHE A 60 15.74 -22.43 24.24
C PHE A 60 16.65 -23.59 23.85
N LYS A 61 16.67 -23.99 22.57
CA LYS A 61 17.63 -24.99 22.09
C LYS A 61 19.05 -24.44 22.08
N ALA A 62 19.24 -23.17 21.68
CA ALA A 62 20.54 -22.51 21.62
C ALA A 62 21.18 -22.30 23.00
N SER A 63 20.38 -22.16 24.06
CA SER A 63 20.90 -22.06 25.42
C SER A 63 21.48 -23.39 25.94
N LYS A 64 20.97 -24.53 25.44
CA LYS A 64 21.39 -25.88 25.84
C LYS A 64 22.48 -26.48 24.95
N ASP A 65 22.50 -26.15 23.66
CA ASP A 65 23.42 -26.71 22.65
C ASP A 65 24.51 -25.68 22.31
N LYS A 66 25.57 -25.64 23.13
CA LYS A 66 26.66 -24.66 22.99
C LYS A 66 27.45 -24.87 21.69
N ASP A 67 27.61 -26.11 21.24
CA ASP A 67 28.40 -26.46 20.05
C ASP A 67 27.77 -25.95 18.75
N ASN A 68 26.44 -25.86 18.69
CA ASN A 68 25.71 -25.37 17.52
C ASN A 68 25.06 -23.98 17.73
N ARG A 69 25.38 -23.31 18.83
CA ARG A 69 24.72 -22.07 19.27
C ARG A 69 24.74 -20.97 18.21
N THR A 70 25.88 -20.78 17.53
CA THR A 70 26.01 -19.78 16.47
C THR A 70 25.05 -20.06 15.31
N LYS A 71 24.94 -21.31 14.84
CA LYS A 71 24.02 -21.68 13.76
C LYS A 71 22.55 -21.46 14.14
N LEU A 72 22.20 -21.74 15.40
CA LEU A 72 20.86 -21.49 15.94
C LEU A 72 20.56 -19.98 16.02
N PHE A 73 21.51 -19.17 16.47
CA PHE A 73 21.33 -17.71 16.48
C PHE A 73 21.27 -17.10 15.08
N THR A 74 22.01 -17.62 14.11
CA THR A 74 21.84 -17.21 12.71
C THR A 74 20.42 -17.49 12.21
N ALA A 75 19.83 -18.62 12.57
CA ALA A 75 18.44 -18.93 12.23
C ALA A 75 17.45 -17.96 12.90
N CYS A 76 17.66 -17.63 14.18
CA CYS A 76 16.89 -16.58 14.87
C CYS A 76 17.01 -15.22 14.17
N GLY A 77 18.24 -14.81 13.83
CA GLY A 77 18.49 -13.54 13.14
C GLY A 77 17.77 -13.45 11.79
N LEU A 78 17.78 -14.54 11.01
CA LEU A 78 17.05 -14.62 9.74
C LEU A 78 15.53 -14.50 9.92
N MET A 79 14.97 -15.08 10.98
CA MET A 79 13.55 -14.87 11.32
C MET A 79 13.26 -13.41 11.70
N LEU A 80 14.15 -12.78 12.47
CA LEU A 80 13.99 -11.40 12.92
C LEU A 80 14.07 -10.38 11.77
N LEU A 81 14.70 -10.71 10.64
CA LEU A 81 14.69 -9.85 9.44
C LEU A 81 13.28 -9.59 8.89
N ASN A 82 12.30 -10.44 9.21
CA ASN A 82 10.91 -10.18 8.85
C ASN A 82 10.31 -8.98 9.59
N ILE A 83 10.86 -8.59 10.75
CA ILE A 83 10.36 -7.45 11.53
C ILE A 83 10.63 -6.11 10.81
N PRO A 84 11.87 -5.78 10.37
CA PRO A 84 12.11 -4.60 9.53
C PRO A 84 11.26 -4.57 8.26
N VAL A 85 11.10 -5.72 7.60
CA VAL A 85 10.26 -5.83 6.38
C VAL A 85 8.80 -5.51 6.70
N LEU A 86 8.27 -6.03 7.82
CA LEU A 86 6.92 -5.71 8.29
C LEU A 86 6.75 -4.21 8.52
N PHE A 87 7.69 -3.56 9.22
CA PHE A 87 7.64 -2.12 9.44
C PHE A 87 7.64 -1.34 8.12
N PHE A 88 8.44 -1.76 7.14
CA PHE A 88 8.43 -1.17 5.81
C PHE A 88 7.06 -1.32 5.13
N TYR A 89 6.42 -2.49 5.19
CA TYR A 89 5.08 -2.69 4.62
C TYR A 89 4.00 -1.86 5.32
N CYS A 90 4.05 -1.76 6.65
CA CYS A 90 3.12 -0.91 7.40
C CYS A 90 3.30 0.56 7.03
N TRP A 91 4.55 1.04 6.98
CA TRP A 91 4.87 2.42 6.59
C TRP A 91 4.41 2.73 5.16
N ALA A 92 4.72 1.85 4.20
CA ALA A 92 4.25 2.02 2.82
C ALA A 92 2.72 2.01 2.75
N THR A 93 2.05 1.11 3.47
CA THR A 93 0.58 1.06 3.54
C THR A 93 -0.02 2.35 4.09
N ILE A 94 0.59 2.96 5.10
CA ILE A 94 0.15 4.26 5.65
C ILE A 94 0.21 5.35 4.57
N ILE A 95 1.28 5.39 3.76
CA ILE A 95 1.37 6.34 2.63
C ILE A 95 0.23 6.09 1.63
N LEU A 96 -0.02 4.81 1.27
CA LEU A 96 -1.09 4.46 0.33
C LEU A 96 -2.48 4.85 0.84
N LEU A 97 -2.73 4.66 2.13
CA LEU A 97 -3.97 5.02 2.82
C LEU A 97 -4.11 6.54 2.98
N GLY A 98 -3.01 7.27 3.03
CA GLY A 98 -2.96 8.72 3.08
C GLY A 98 -3.01 9.42 1.72
N THR A 99 -3.05 8.67 0.60
CA THR A 99 -2.94 9.27 -0.74
C THR A 99 -4.03 8.76 -1.69
N MET A 100 -4.79 9.68 -2.28
CA MET A 100 -5.66 9.37 -3.42
C MET A 100 -4.82 9.28 -4.71
N ARG A 101 -4.90 8.15 -5.39
CA ARG A 101 -4.21 7.93 -6.68
C ARG A 101 -5.23 8.00 -7.79
N ILE A 102 -5.40 9.19 -8.36
CA ILE A 102 -6.48 9.50 -9.29
C ILE A 102 -5.94 9.53 -10.71
N THR A 103 -6.42 8.63 -11.55
CA THR A 103 -6.19 8.66 -13.00
C THR A 103 -7.24 9.54 -13.65
N PHE A 104 -6.84 10.72 -14.08
CA PHE A 104 -7.66 11.65 -14.85
C PHE A 104 -7.58 11.30 -16.32
N THR A 105 -8.72 11.20 -17.00
CA THR A 105 -8.82 10.95 -18.44
C THR A 105 -9.61 12.06 -19.10
N ASN A 106 -9.05 12.73 -20.10
CA ASN A 106 -9.80 13.72 -20.87
C ASN A 106 -10.81 13.02 -21.79
N SER A 107 -12.09 13.10 -21.45
CA SER A 107 -13.18 12.52 -22.25
C SER A 107 -13.83 13.51 -23.21
N THR A 108 -13.28 14.73 -23.31
CA THR A 108 -13.77 15.77 -24.21
C THR A 108 -13.03 15.73 -25.54
N PRO A 109 -13.63 16.22 -26.65
CA PRO A 109 -12.96 16.29 -27.94
C PRO A 109 -11.90 17.40 -28.01
N THR A 110 -11.76 18.22 -26.97
CA THR A 110 -10.84 19.37 -26.92
C THR A 110 -9.66 19.07 -26.02
N THR A 111 -8.48 19.60 -26.35
CA THR A 111 -7.36 19.62 -25.42
C THR A 111 -7.72 20.41 -24.16
N LEU A 112 -7.47 19.81 -23.00
CA LEU A 112 -7.57 20.48 -21.71
C LEU A 112 -6.19 21.01 -21.32
N THR A 113 -6.15 22.18 -20.71
CA THR A 113 -4.90 22.80 -20.24
C THR A 113 -5.06 23.38 -18.85
N ASN A 114 -3.94 23.55 -18.13
CA ASN A 114 -3.89 24.17 -16.81
C ASN A 114 -4.88 23.51 -15.83
N ILE A 115 -4.82 22.18 -15.73
CA ILE A 115 -5.72 21.37 -14.91
C ILE A 115 -5.17 21.40 -13.49
N ASN A 116 -5.80 22.19 -12.64
CA ASN A 116 -5.44 22.31 -11.24
C ASN A 116 -6.33 21.40 -10.41
N ILE A 117 -5.72 20.52 -9.64
CA ILE A 117 -6.41 19.74 -8.62
C ILE A 117 -6.57 20.64 -7.39
N VAL A 118 -7.81 20.85 -6.99
CA VAL A 118 -8.18 21.77 -5.91
C VAL A 118 -8.71 20.97 -4.72
N GLY A 119 -8.26 21.33 -3.53
CA GLY A 119 -8.59 20.65 -2.29
C GLY A 119 -7.59 19.53 -1.94
N CYS A 120 -7.56 19.16 -0.67
CA CYS A 120 -6.57 18.25 -0.09
C CYS A 120 -5.12 18.69 -0.44
N GLY A 121 -4.22 17.76 -0.77
CA GLY A 121 -2.84 18.05 -1.20
C GLY A 121 -2.69 18.72 -2.56
N GLY A 122 -3.78 18.91 -3.32
CA GLY A 122 -3.77 19.55 -4.63
C GLY A 122 -3.00 18.78 -5.70
N GLY A 123 -2.50 19.50 -6.70
CA GLY A 123 -1.74 18.95 -7.82
C GLY A 123 -1.97 19.73 -9.12
N HIS A 124 -1.17 19.44 -10.14
CA HIS A 124 -1.25 20.12 -11.42
C HIS A 124 -0.97 19.16 -12.59
N ILE A 125 -1.72 19.32 -13.68
CA ILE A 125 -1.47 18.69 -14.97
C ILE A 125 -1.48 19.80 -16.04
N ASP A 126 -0.38 19.94 -16.76
CA ASP A 126 -0.20 21.04 -17.73
C ASP A 126 -1.20 20.95 -18.88
N LYS A 127 -1.37 19.74 -19.44
CA LYS A 127 -2.16 19.48 -20.63
C LYS A 127 -2.63 18.03 -20.67
N LEU A 128 -3.84 17.79 -21.17
CA LEU A 128 -4.32 16.47 -21.59
C LEU A 128 -5.00 16.55 -22.95
N GLU A 129 -4.54 15.76 -23.91
CA GLU A 129 -5.19 15.57 -25.21
C GLU A 129 -6.44 14.69 -25.10
N SER A 130 -7.30 14.70 -26.12
CA SER A 130 -8.52 13.91 -26.13
C SER A 130 -8.19 12.41 -26.01
N GLY A 131 -8.71 11.75 -24.98
CA GLY A 131 -8.46 10.35 -24.67
C GLY A 131 -7.17 10.07 -23.90
N GLU A 132 -6.34 11.09 -23.63
CA GLU A 132 -5.14 10.96 -22.81
C GLU A 132 -5.49 10.83 -21.32
N SER A 133 -4.64 10.10 -20.59
CA SER A 133 -4.79 9.92 -19.16
C SER A 133 -3.48 10.17 -18.41
N GLU A 134 -3.60 10.79 -17.23
CA GLU A 134 -2.49 10.98 -16.30
C GLU A 134 -2.91 10.64 -14.86
N THR A 135 -2.01 10.05 -14.08
CA THR A 135 -2.28 9.70 -12.67
C THR A 135 -1.58 10.65 -11.73
N VAL A 136 -2.37 11.34 -10.90
CA VAL A 136 -1.89 12.27 -9.88
C VAL A 136 -2.09 11.66 -8.50
N TRP A 137 -1.12 11.89 -7.62
CA TRP A 137 -1.13 11.46 -6.23
C TRP A 137 -1.51 12.67 -5.38
N VAL A 138 -2.69 12.60 -4.77
CA VAL A 138 -3.27 13.70 -3.98
C VAL A 138 -3.28 13.28 -2.52
N ASP A 139 -2.43 13.94 -1.72
CA ASP A 139 -2.34 13.67 -0.28
C ASP A 139 -3.66 14.03 0.42
N ILE A 140 -4.09 13.18 1.35
CA ILE A 140 -5.24 13.43 2.22
C ILE A 140 -4.72 14.02 3.52
N THR A 141 -4.73 15.35 3.62
CA THR A 141 -4.20 16.09 4.78
C THR A 141 -5.19 16.21 5.94
N GLY A 142 -6.40 15.66 5.79
CA GLY A 142 -7.51 15.76 6.73
C GLY A 142 -8.84 15.55 6.00
N ASP A 143 -9.91 16.07 6.58
CA ASP A 143 -11.23 16.07 5.96
C ASP A 143 -11.28 17.13 4.85
N CYS A 144 -11.46 16.69 3.60
CA CYS A 144 -11.48 17.57 2.45
C CYS A 144 -12.33 17.00 1.31
N SER A 145 -12.52 17.80 0.27
CA SER A 145 -13.06 17.38 -1.02
C SER A 145 -11.99 17.56 -2.10
N ILE A 146 -12.12 16.84 -3.21
CA ILE A 146 -11.23 16.96 -4.36
C ILE A 146 -12.06 17.43 -5.54
N GLY A 147 -11.64 18.54 -6.15
CA GLY A 147 -12.18 19.07 -7.39
C GLY A 147 -11.07 19.36 -8.39
N ILE A 148 -11.46 19.74 -9.60
CA ILE A 148 -10.54 20.25 -10.62
C ILE A 148 -11.05 21.56 -11.22
N ASP A 149 -10.11 22.47 -11.48
CA ASP A 149 -10.28 23.68 -12.26
C ASP A 149 -9.43 23.54 -13.54
N TYR A 150 -10.00 23.70 -14.73
CA TYR A 150 -9.26 23.52 -15.99
C TYR A 150 -9.74 24.45 -17.10
N LEU A 151 -8.93 24.59 -18.16
CA LEU A 151 -9.28 25.33 -19.37
C LEU A 151 -9.65 24.35 -20.51
N SER A 152 -10.83 24.52 -21.08
CA SER A 152 -11.30 23.82 -22.29
C SER A 152 -11.60 24.86 -23.36
N SER A 153 -10.85 24.86 -24.46
CA SER A 153 -10.92 25.89 -25.50
C SER A 153 -10.80 27.32 -24.96
N GLY A 154 -9.93 27.53 -23.98
CA GLY A 154 -9.72 28.83 -23.31
C GLY A 154 -10.78 29.21 -22.27
N GLN A 155 -11.87 28.44 -22.14
CA GLN A 155 -12.90 28.68 -21.12
C GLN A 155 -12.61 27.90 -19.84
N LYS A 156 -12.67 28.59 -18.70
CA LYS A 156 -12.51 27.97 -17.40
C LYS A 156 -13.73 27.12 -17.04
N LYS A 157 -13.50 25.87 -16.67
CA LYS A 157 -14.49 24.91 -16.18
C LYS A 157 -14.06 24.34 -14.84
N LYS A 158 -15.04 23.82 -14.10
CA LYS A 158 -14.85 23.19 -12.80
C LYS A 158 -15.61 21.88 -12.74
N GLU A 159 -15.04 20.89 -12.07
CA GLU A 159 -15.68 19.59 -11.87
C GLU A 159 -15.37 19.06 -10.46
N SER A 160 -16.34 18.40 -9.84
CA SER A 160 -16.14 17.70 -8.58
C SER A 160 -15.62 16.29 -8.86
N VAL A 161 -14.53 15.90 -8.19
CA VAL A 161 -13.91 14.58 -8.35
C VAL A 161 -14.33 13.66 -7.21
N ALA A 162 -14.17 14.11 -5.98
CA ALA A 162 -14.59 13.38 -4.77
C ALA A 162 -15.23 14.35 -3.77
N GLY A 163 -16.45 14.06 -3.34
CA GLY A 163 -17.22 14.95 -2.47
C GLY A 163 -16.70 15.02 -1.03
N TYR A 164 -16.16 13.91 -0.52
CA TYR A 164 -15.55 13.83 0.80
C TYR A 164 -14.49 12.74 0.83
N VAL A 165 -13.33 13.09 1.37
CA VAL A 165 -12.23 12.17 1.68
C VAL A 165 -11.69 12.54 3.06
N THR A 166 -11.42 11.51 3.86
CA THR A 166 -10.77 11.65 5.17
C THR A 166 -9.56 10.73 5.24
N SER A 167 -8.77 10.91 6.30
CA SER A 167 -7.57 10.12 6.57
C SER A 167 -7.88 8.62 6.48
N ASN A 168 -6.96 7.86 5.86
CA ASN A 168 -7.09 6.43 5.57
C ASN A 168 -8.09 6.02 4.48
N MET A 169 -8.70 6.96 3.75
CA MET A 169 -9.55 6.65 2.58
C MET A 169 -8.77 6.54 1.26
N GLY A 170 -7.44 6.63 1.29
CA GLY A 170 -6.58 6.56 0.12
C GLY A 170 -6.81 5.30 -0.71
N LYS A 171 -7.11 5.50 -1.99
CA LYS A 171 -7.39 4.42 -2.95
C LYS A 171 -7.01 4.85 -4.36
N LYS A 172 -7.03 3.88 -5.27
CA LYS A 172 -6.98 4.16 -6.71
C LYS A 172 -8.38 4.55 -7.20
N MET A 173 -8.44 5.55 -8.05
CA MET A 173 -9.69 6.08 -8.62
C MET A 173 -9.44 6.46 -10.08
N LYS A 174 -10.47 6.34 -10.91
CA LYS A 174 -10.48 6.90 -12.26
C LYS A 174 -11.51 8.02 -12.33
N HIS A 175 -11.17 9.10 -13.03
CA HIS A 175 -12.06 10.23 -13.24
C HIS A 175 -11.98 10.69 -14.70
N ASN A 176 -13.11 10.60 -15.39
CA ASN A 176 -13.31 11.02 -16.78
C ASN A 176 -13.75 12.49 -16.79
N ILE A 177 -12.83 13.40 -17.13
CA ILE A 177 -13.10 14.84 -17.14
C ILE A 177 -14.09 15.15 -18.26
N GLY A 178 -15.18 15.84 -17.91
CA GLY A 178 -16.27 16.19 -18.82
C GLY A 178 -17.06 14.98 -19.34
N GLY A 179 -16.87 13.79 -18.75
CA GLY A 179 -17.49 12.54 -19.13
C GLY A 179 -18.43 11.98 -18.07
N LYS A 180 -18.98 10.78 -18.32
CA LYS A 180 -19.70 10.03 -17.29
C LYS A 180 -18.68 9.36 -16.36
N ASN A 181 -18.87 9.57 -15.07
CA ASN A 181 -18.14 8.91 -14.01
C ASN A 181 -19.03 7.89 -13.31
N GLU A 182 -18.44 6.80 -12.84
CA GLU A 182 -19.12 5.94 -11.89
C GLU A 182 -19.44 6.75 -10.63
N LYS A 183 -20.62 6.57 -10.05
CA LYS A 183 -20.94 7.19 -8.77
C LYS A 183 -19.98 6.63 -7.73
N GLN A 184 -19.00 7.43 -7.34
CA GLN A 184 -18.12 7.09 -6.23
C GLN A 184 -18.64 7.82 -5.00
N PHE A 185 -19.29 7.03 -4.14
CA PHE A 185 -19.74 7.28 -2.76
C PHE A 185 -20.10 8.73 -2.41
#